data_AF-A0A7S2GP80-F1
#
_entry.id   AF-A0A7S2GP80-F1
#
_cell.length_a   1.000
_cell.length_b   1.000
_cell.length_c   1.000
_cell.angle_alpha   90.00
_cell.angle_beta   90.00
_cell.angle_gamma   90.00
#
_symmetry.space_group_name_H-M   'P 1'
#
loop_
_entity.id
_entity.type
_entity.pdbx_description
1 polymer ?
#
loop_
_entity_poly.entity_id
_entity_poly.type
_entity_poly.pdbx_seq_one_letter_code
_entity_poly.pdbx_strand_id
1 'polypeptide(L)'
;WRLRADAYLLLFHLQRPPYRCGQDIGSLQGALSFLSALAVATHVGLLVFTSTQLHNMLPARFPLIGVVTAQDKFTLLVILEHLLLAFQYIINQLLEVFLPTVPKTTSIWKAVEGEVNQMAQERERPGSPRGDPMALV
;
A
#
# COMPACT_ATOMS: atom_id res chain seq x y z
N TRP A 1 -22.48 11.07 -2.80
CA TRP A 1 -23.68 10.50 -3.45
C TRP A 1 -23.49 9.02 -3.81
N ARG A 2 -22.37 8.62 -4.42
CA ARG A 2 -22.10 7.21 -4.81
C ARG A 2 -22.30 6.20 -3.69
N LEU A 3 -21.78 6.48 -2.49
CA LEU A 3 -21.97 5.61 -1.32
C LEU A 3 -23.46 5.35 -0.98
N ARG A 4 -24.30 6.39 -1.07
CA ARG A 4 -25.74 6.27 -0.78
C ARG A 4 -26.48 5.54 -1.89
N ALA A 5 -26.10 5.79 -3.15
CA ALA A 5 -26.69 5.12 -4.30
C ALA A 5 -26.36 3.61 -4.29
N ASP A 6 -25.11 3.25 -3.98
CA ASP A 6 -24.66 1.86 -3.89
C ASP A 6 -25.33 1.12 -2.72
N ALA A 7 -25.44 1.78 -1.55
CA ALA A 7 -26.20 1.24 -0.43
C ALA A 7 -27.69 1.04 -0.75
N TYR A 8 -28.32 2.00 -1.43
CA TYR A 8 -29.71 1.89 -1.85
C TYR A 8 -29.93 0.73 -2.85
N LEU A 9 -29.02 0.55 -3.80
CA LEU A 9 -29.04 -0.55 -4.75
C LEU A 9 -28.96 -1.91 -4.03
N LEU A 10 -28.01 -2.06 -3.09
CA LEU A 10 -27.82 -3.29 -2.32
C LEU A 10 -29.01 -3.62 -1.40
N LEU A 11 -29.67 -2.60 -0.85
CA LEU A 11 -30.79 -2.78 0.08
C LEU A 11 -32.12 -3.08 -0.61
N PHE A 12 -32.41 -2.43 -1.74
CA PHE A 12 -33.76 -2.43 -2.31
C PHE A 12 -33.88 -3.10 -3.68
N HIS A 13 -32.79 -3.25 -4.44
CA HIS A 13 -32.86 -3.68 -5.84
C HIS A 13 -32.15 -5.01 -6.14
N LEU A 14 -31.21 -5.44 -5.30
CA LEU A 14 -30.45 -6.68 -5.51
C LEU A 14 -30.91 -7.80 -4.57
N GLN A 15 -30.93 -9.03 -5.07
CA GLN A 15 -31.09 -10.21 -4.22
C GLN A 15 -29.88 -10.35 -3.28
N ARG A 16 -30.12 -10.69 -2.01
CA ARG A 16 -29.08 -10.79 -0.98
C ARG A 16 -27.97 -11.74 -1.43
N PRO A 17 -26.73 -11.27 -1.62
CA PRO A 17 -25.62 -12.13 -2.00
C PRO A 17 -25.22 -13.05 -0.83
N PRO A 18 -24.68 -14.25 -1.13
CA PRO A 18 -24.12 -15.11 -0.09
C PRO A 18 -22.93 -14.42 0.58
N TYR A 19 -22.79 -14.62 1.89
CA TYR A 19 -21.66 -14.07 2.63
C TYR A 19 -20.34 -14.64 2.10
N ARG A 20 -19.42 -13.75 1.75
CA ARG A 20 -18.03 -14.08 1.38
C ARG A 20 -17.13 -13.30 2.32
N CYS A 21 -16.29 -13.99 3.09
CA CYS A 21 -15.32 -13.35 3.97
C CYS A 21 -14.15 -12.83 3.12
N GLY A 22 -14.20 -11.56 2.74
CA GLY A 22 -13.09 -10.86 2.09
C GLY A 22 -12.35 -10.02 3.12
N GLN A 23 -11.09 -10.37 3.40
CA GLN A 23 -10.22 -9.57 4.28
C GLN A 23 -9.68 -8.34 3.55
N ASP A 24 -9.33 -8.50 2.28
CA ASP A 24 -8.74 -7.46 1.45
C ASP A 24 -9.55 -7.22 0.18
N ILE A 25 -9.30 -6.08 -0.46
CA ILE A 25 -9.88 -5.70 -1.77
C ILE A 25 -9.37 -6.62 -2.92
N GLY A 26 -8.41 -7.50 -2.64
CA GLY A 26 -7.92 -8.53 -3.56
C GLY A 26 -7.04 -7.94 -4.67
N SER A 27 -7.20 -8.44 -5.90
CA SER A 27 -6.39 -8.04 -7.06
C SER A 27 -6.47 -6.55 -7.41
N LEU A 28 -7.54 -5.87 -6.98
CA LEU A 28 -7.74 -4.46 -7.24
C LEU A 28 -6.72 -3.59 -6.48
N GLN A 29 -6.16 -4.07 -5.37
CA GLN A 29 -5.03 -3.40 -4.73
C GLN A 29 -3.80 -3.37 -5.66
N GLY A 30 -3.45 -4.50 -6.28
CA GLY A 30 -2.35 -4.56 -7.25
C GLY A 30 -2.60 -3.69 -8.48
N ALA A 31 -3.84 -3.68 -8.99
CA ALA A 31 -4.22 -2.83 -10.12
C ALA A 31 -4.07 -1.32 -9.79
N LEU A 32 -4.48 -0.90 -8.60
CA LEU A 32 -4.34 0.50 -8.15
C LEU A 32 -2.86 0.89 -7.96
N SER A 33 -2.04 -0.01 -7.41
CA SER A 33 -0.60 0.21 -7.31
C SER A 33 0.06 0.38 -8.69
N PHE A 34 -0.33 -0.45 -9.66
CA PHE A 34 0.17 -0.33 -11.03
C PHE A 34 -0.30 0.98 -11.70
N LEU A 35 -1.57 1.35 -11.53
CA LEU A 35 -2.10 2.63 -12.01
C LEU A 35 -1.38 3.83 -11.40
N SER A 36 -0.97 3.74 -10.13
CA SER A 36 -0.17 4.78 -9.49
C SER A 36 1.21 4.93 -10.16
N ALA A 37 1.89 3.84 -10.49
CA ALA A 37 3.17 3.90 -11.19
C ALA A 37 3.01 4.50 -12.61
N LEU A 38 1.99 4.07 -13.35
CA LEU A 38 1.67 4.63 -14.67
C LEU A 38 1.32 6.12 -14.60
N ALA A 39 0.63 6.55 -13.54
CA ALA A 39 0.30 7.95 -13.35
C ALA A 39 1.56 8.81 -13.23
N VAL A 40 2.59 8.36 -12.51
CA VAL A 40 3.88 9.08 -12.41
C VAL A 40 4.53 9.23 -13.79
N ALA A 41 4.67 8.12 -14.53
CA ALA A 41 5.25 8.14 -15.87
C ALA A 41 4.48 9.09 -16.81
N THR A 42 3.15 9.06 -16.75
CA THR A 42 2.30 9.92 -17.59
C THR A 42 2.44 11.40 -17.24
N HIS A 43 2.48 11.74 -15.94
CA HIS A 43 2.65 13.13 -15.50
C HIS A 43 4.02 13.68 -15.85
N VAL A 44 5.08 12.90 -15.67
CA VAL A 44 6.45 13.31 -16.06
C VAL A 44 6.54 13.46 -17.58
N GLY A 45 5.97 12.53 -18.35
CA GLY A 45 5.89 12.65 -19.81
C GLY A 45 5.19 13.93 -20.24
N LEU A 46 4.01 14.23 -19.69
CA LEU A 46 3.30 15.49 -19.97
C LEU A 46 4.13 16.71 -19.61
N LEU A 47 4.83 16.70 -18.47
CA LEU A 47 5.66 17.83 -18.04
C LEU A 47 6.81 18.07 -19.03
N VAL A 48 7.52 17.01 -19.43
CA VAL A 48 8.69 17.12 -20.33
C VAL A 48 8.30 17.54 -21.74
N PHE A 49 7.20 17.00 -22.28
CA PHE A 49 6.82 17.27 -23.67
C PHE A 49 5.95 18.52 -23.84
N THR A 50 5.15 18.89 -22.85
CA THR A 50 4.15 19.96 -22.96
C THR A 50 4.56 21.25 -22.26
N SER A 51 5.38 21.18 -21.20
CA SER A 51 5.67 22.37 -20.39
C SER A 51 6.75 23.27 -21.00
N THR A 52 6.39 24.54 -21.24
CA THR A 52 7.33 25.60 -21.59
C THR A 52 8.18 26.07 -20.40
N GLN A 53 7.69 25.87 -19.17
CA GLN A 53 8.40 26.22 -17.95
C GLN A 53 9.70 25.42 -17.80
N LEU A 54 9.65 24.13 -18.16
CA LEU A 54 10.83 23.27 -18.10
C LEU A 54 11.90 23.78 -19.08
N HIS A 55 11.50 24.15 -20.30
CA HIS A 55 12.38 24.71 -21.32
C HIS A 55 13.07 26.01 -20.86
N ASN A 56 12.38 26.84 -20.08
CA ASN A 56 12.92 28.10 -19.56
C ASN A 56 13.87 27.92 -18.38
N MET A 57 13.78 26.79 -17.66
CA MET A 57 14.69 26.44 -16.55
C MET A 57 15.94 25.68 -17.03
N LEU A 58 16.02 25.35 -18.32
CA LEU A 58 17.18 24.72 -18.95
C LEU A 58 18.08 25.79 -19.60
N PRO A 59 19.42 25.61 -19.60
CA PRO A 59 20.16 24.42 -19.22
C PRO A 59 20.37 24.28 -17.70
N ALA A 60 20.09 23.09 -17.17
CA ALA A 60 20.31 22.75 -15.77
C ALA A 60 21.56 21.88 -15.65
N ARG A 61 22.41 22.20 -14.66
CA ARG A 61 23.66 21.47 -14.41
C ARG A 61 23.44 20.51 -13.24
N PHE A 62 23.42 19.22 -13.54
CA PHE A 62 23.31 18.19 -12.53
C PHE A 62 24.70 17.70 -12.12
N PRO A 63 25.00 17.60 -10.81
CA PRO A 63 26.35 17.27 -10.32
C PRO A 63 26.83 15.87 -10.74
N LEU A 64 25.92 14.95 -11.10
CA LEU A 64 26.24 13.56 -11.42
C LEU A 64 26.22 13.24 -12.93
N ILE A 65 25.54 14.05 -13.75
CA ILE A 65 25.21 13.70 -15.15
C ILE A 65 25.76 14.76 -16.14
N GLY A 66 26.09 15.96 -15.66
CA GLY A 66 26.59 17.05 -16.50
C GLY A 66 25.50 18.08 -16.82
N VAL A 67 25.67 18.80 -17.93
CA VAL A 67 24.72 19.83 -18.39
C VAL A 67 23.66 19.13 -19.23
N VAL A 68 22.41 19.14 -18.75
CA VAL A 68 21.29 18.62 -19.53
C VAL A 68 20.66 19.80 -20.26
N THR A 69 20.58 19.67 -21.57
CA THR A 69 20.03 20.70 -22.46
C THR A 69 18.61 20.32 -22.86
N ALA A 70 17.77 21.31 -23.20
CA ALA A 70 16.36 21.08 -23.55
C ALA A 70 16.12 20.17 -24.78
N GLN A 71 17.17 19.84 -25.53
CA GLN A 71 17.12 18.89 -26.64
C GLN A 71 17.06 17.43 -26.14
N ASP A 72 17.60 17.12 -24.95
CA ASP A 72 17.67 15.77 -24.39
C ASP A 72 16.43 15.43 -23.57
N LYS A 73 15.25 15.58 -24.19
CA LYS A 73 13.95 15.35 -23.54
C LYS A 73 13.82 13.96 -22.95
N PHE A 74 14.35 12.94 -23.64
CA PHE A 74 14.29 11.55 -23.16
C PHE A 74 15.13 11.36 -21.87
N THR A 75 16.33 11.92 -21.83
CA THR A 75 17.20 11.87 -20.65
C THR A 75 16.57 12.57 -19.46
N LEU A 76 15.96 13.75 -19.67
CA LEU A 76 15.20 14.46 -18.63
C LEU A 76 14.01 13.64 -18.12
N LEU A 77 13.28 12.99 -19.02
CA LEU A 77 12.15 12.12 -18.67
C LEU A 77 12.60 10.98 -17.78
N VAL A 78 13.64 10.24 -18.18
CA VAL A 78 14.17 9.11 -17.42
C VAL A 78 14.65 9.56 -16.03
N ILE A 79 15.41 10.67 -15.95
CA ILE A 79 15.92 11.18 -14.68
C ILE A 79 14.77 11.58 -13.75
N LEU A 80 13.81 12.37 -14.24
CA LEU A 80 12.68 12.84 -13.42
C LEU A 80 11.78 11.69 -12.98
N GLU A 81 11.51 10.74 -13.88
CA GLU A 81 10.72 9.55 -13.57
C GLU A 81 11.37 8.73 -12.46
N HIS A 82 12.67 8.42 -12.58
CA HIS A 82 13.39 7.63 -11.58
C HIS A 82 13.50 8.39 -10.25
N LEU A 83 13.67 9.71 -10.27
CA LEU A 83 13.71 10.52 -9.05
C LEU A 83 12.36 10.48 -8.31
N LEU A 84 11.24 10.60 -9.03
CA LEU A 84 9.90 10.51 -8.43
C LEU A 84 9.59 9.10 -7.94
N LEU A 85 9.94 8.06 -8.69
CA LEU A 85 9.74 6.68 -8.27
C LEU A 85 10.58 6.34 -7.03
N ALA A 86 11.83 6.80 -6.97
CA ALA A 86 12.68 6.65 -5.80
C ALA A 86 12.08 7.37 -4.59
N PHE A 87 11.57 8.60 -4.78
CA PHE A 87 10.88 9.34 -3.72
C PHE A 87 9.62 8.62 -3.22
N GLN A 88 8.80 8.09 -4.13
CA GLN A 88 7.62 7.29 -3.78
C GLN A 88 8.00 6.03 -2.96
N TYR A 89 9.07 5.35 -3.35
CA TYR A 89 9.59 4.20 -2.61
C TYR A 89 10.07 4.59 -1.21
N ILE A 90 10.82 5.69 -1.08
CA ILE A 90 11.29 6.20 0.22
C ILE A 90 10.11 6.55 1.12
N ILE A 91 9.08 7.23 0.60
CA ILE A 91 7.87 7.53 1.38
C ILE A 91 7.21 6.26 1.87
N ASN A 92 7.06 5.24 1.01
CA ASN A 92 6.43 3.98 1.42
C ASN A 92 7.22 3.29 2.53
N GLN A 93 8.55 3.24 2.42
CA GLN A 93 9.42 2.70 3.47
C GLN A 93 9.33 3.52 4.76
N LEU A 94 9.31 4.84 4.65
CA LEU A 94 9.14 5.73 5.80
C LEU A 94 7.79 5.50 6.48
N LEU A 95 6.72 5.34 5.69
CA LEU A 95 5.38 5.09 6.18
C LEU A 95 5.32 3.75 6.92
N GLU A 96 6.01 2.72 6.43
CA GLU A 96 6.10 1.41 7.10
C GLU A 96 6.81 1.50 8.45
N VAL A 97 7.83 2.35 8.57
CA VAL A 97 8.52 2.60 9.84
C VAL A 97 7.65 3.38 10.84
N PHE A 98 6.94 4.41 10.39
CA PHE A 98 6.15 5.28 11.28
C PHE A 98 4.76 4.73 11.60
N LEU A 99 4.12 4.06 10.65
CA LEU A 99 2.80 3.45 10.74
C LEU A 99 2.98 1.96 10.46
N PRO A 100 3.22 1.13 11.49
CA PRO A 100 3.27 -0.31 11.29
C PRO A 100 1.96 -0.75 10.62
N THR A 101 2.08 -1.53 9.55
CA THR A 101 0.98 -1.99 8.68
C THR A 101 -0.11 -2.74 9.44
N VAL A 102 0.21 -3.21 10.65
CA VAL A 102 -0.74 -3.64 11.67
C VAL A 102 -0.78 -2.60 12.79
N PRO A 103 -1.94 -1.99 13.08
CA PRO A 103 -2.06 -1.12 14.25
C PRO A 103 -1.70 -1.93 15.50
N LYS A 104 -0.91 -1.34 16.40
CA LYS A 104 -0.35 -2.01 17.60
C LYS A 104 -1.39 -2.78 18.42
N THR A 105 -2.64 -2.32 18.41
CA THR A 105 -3.77 -2.98 19.07
C THR A 105 -4.09 -4.33 18.44
N THR A 106 -4.16 -4.42 17.11
CA THR A 106 -4.45 -5.68 16.41
C THR A 106 -3.33 -6.69 16.49
N SER A 107 -2.07 -6.25 16.55
CA SER A 107 -0.93 -7.17 16.73
C SER A 107 -0.92 -7.79 18.12
N ILE A 108 -1.33 -7.06 19.16
CA ILE A 108 -1.46 -7.60 20.52
C ILE A 108 -2.55 -8.68 20.55
N TRP A 109 -3.74 -8.41 20.01
CA TRP A 109 -4.82 -9.40 19.98
C TRP A 109 -4.44 -10.65 19.18
N LYS A 110 -3.76 -10.49 18.03
CA LYS A 110 -3.25 -11.64 17.26
C LYS A 110 -2.18 -12.42 18.02
N ALA A 111 -1.31 -11.75 18.78
CA ALA A 111 -0.30 -12.42 19.60
C ALA A 111 -0.97 -13.21 20.74
N VAL A 112 -1.93 -12.62 21.44
CA VAL A 112 -2.72 -13.28 22.49
C VAL A 112 -3.49 -14.48 21.94
N GLU A 113 -4.14 -14.33 20.79
CA GLU A 113 -4.84 -15.42 20.11
C GLU A 113 -3.88 -16.57 19.71
N GLY A 114 -2.66 -16.22 19.28
CA GLY A 114 -1.59 -17.18 19.03
C GLY A 114 -1.17 -17.96 20.27
N GLU A 115 -0.95 -17.28 21.40
CA GLU A 115 -0.59 -17.92 22.68
C GLU A 115 -1.69 -18.84 23.20
N VAL A 116 -2.96 -18.39 23.16
CA VAL A 116 -4.11 -19.19 23.59
C VAL A 116 -4.24 -20.47 22.75
N ASN A 117 -4.02 -20.38 21.44
CA ASN A 117 -4.07 -21.55 20.56
C ASN A 117 -2.92 -22.53 20.84
N GLN A 118 -1.72 -22.04 21.17
CA GLN A 118 -0.60 -22.88 21.58
C GLN A 118 -0.87 -23.60 22.90
N MET A 119 -1.44 -22.88 23.89
CA MET A 119 -1.83 -23.47 25.18
C MET A 119 -2.92 -24.53 25.02
N ALA A 120 -3.91 -24.29 24.15
CA ALA A 120 -4.94 -25.28 23.83
C ALA A 120 -4.33 -26.54 23.18
N GLN A 121 -3.41 -26.36 22.24
CA GLN A 121 -2.73 -27.46 21.56
C GLN A 121 -1.81 -28.26 22.49
N GLU A 122 -1.17 -27.60 23.45
CA GLU A 122 -0.34 -28.23 24.48
C GLU A 122 -1.17 -28.99 25.54
N ARG A 123 -2.41 -28.52 25.79
CA ARG A 123 -3.38 -29.21 26.65
C ARG A 123 -3.96 -30.48 26.01
N GLU A 124 -4.01 -30.52 24.68
CA GLU A 124 -4.47 -31.68 23.91
C GLU A 124 -3.37 -32.73 23.63
N ARG A 125 -2.10 -32.43 23.95
CA ARG A 125 -1.00 -33.40 23.80
C ARG A 125 -1.17 -34.57 24.79
N PRO A 126 -1.14 -35.84 24.32
CA PRO A 126 -1.26 -37.00 25.21
C PRO A 126 -0.05 -37.08 26.14
N GLY A 127 -0.29 -36.90 27.45
CA GLY A 127 0.73 -36.87 28.50
C GLY A 127 0.89 -35.54 29.24
N SER A 128 0.14 -34.50 28.87
CA SER A 128 0.16 -33.19 29.56
C SER A 128 -0.48 -33.29 30.96
N PRO A 129 0.17 -32.78 32.03
CA PRO A 129 -0.44 -32.78 33.37
C PRO A 129 -1.71 -31.92 33.32
N ARG A 130 -2.85 -32.52 33.68
CA ARG A 130 -4.13 -31.79 33.79
C ARG A 130 -3.97 -30.65 34.80
N GLY A 131 -3.70 -29.44 34.31
CA GLY A 131 -3.73 -28.23 35.11
C GLY A 131 -5.16 -27.94 35.54
N ASP A 132 -5.35 -27.83 36.86
CA ASP A 132 -6.64 -27.57 37.49
C ASP A 132 -7.26 -26.25 37.01
N PRO A 133 -8.55 -26.23 36.66
CA PRO A 133 -9.23 -25.06 36.10
C PRO A 133 -9.52 -23.93 37.12
N MET A 134 -8.98 -23.99 38.34
CA MET A 134 -9.35 -23.10 39.45
C MET A 134 -8.25 -22.09 39.87
N ALA A 135 -7.15 -21.98 39.13
CA ALA A 135 -6.04 -21.09 39.49
C ALA A 135 -6.17 -19.65 38.97
N LEU A 136 -7.28 -19.29 38.32
CA LEU A 136 -7.52 -17.96 37.74
C LEU A 136 -8.87 -17.39 38.19
N VAL A 137 -8.99 -17.08 39.48
CA VAL A 137 -9.94 -16.10 40.04
C VAL A 137 -9.15 -15.11 40.88
#